data_AF-A0A852VMF2-F1
#
_entry.id   AF-A0A852VMF2-F1
#
_cell.length_a   1.000
_cell.length_b   1.000
_cell.length_c   1.000
_cell.angle_alpha   90.00
_cell.angle_beta   90.00
_cell.angle_gamma   90.00
#
_symmetry.space_group_name_H-M   'P 1'
#
loop_
_entity.id
_entity.type
_entity.pdbx_description
1 polymer ?
#
loop_
_entity_poly.entity_id
_entity_poly.type
_entity_poly.pdbx_seq_one_letter_code
_entity_poly.pdbx_strand_id
1 'polypeptide(L)'
;MPDRSIDFATCIDARLAVGQGKGWRYSELPPDLTAYRGALAAIDRYARREFRACFAELLSEKKNQVLRVIESGEMEAGEPDSGVDVASLSATQMQRWFEDLRGDVTGIYMSHPETLAQLGYSGIADGADSAALSGFVQLGLGKVEGWEPKAKVRENES
;
A
#
# COMPACT_ATOMS: atom_id res chain seq x y z
N MET A 1 -21.12 -10.01 -12.16
CA MET A 1 -20.46 -9.96 -10.84
C MET A 1 -20.36 -8.50 -10.47
N PRO A 2 -20.78 -8.04 -9.28
CA PRO A 2 -20.53 -6.67 -8.88
C PRO A 2 -19.01 -6.43 -8.84
N ASP A 3 -18.58 -5.31 -9.39
CA ASP A 3 -17.19 -4.85 -9.35
C ASP A 3 -16.83 -4.58 -7.88
N ARG A 4 -16.13 -5.53 -7.26
CA ARG A 4 -15.73 -5.44 -5.85
C ARG A 4 -14.43 -4.64 -5.80
N SER A 5 -14.56 -3.33 -5.97
CA SER A 5 -13.42 -2.42 -5.93
C SER A 5 -12.76 -2.44 -4.56
N ILE A 6 -11.43 -2.53 -4.52
CA ILE A 6 -10.65 -2.47 -3.30
C ILE A 6 -10.71 -1.03 -2.75
N ASP A 7 -11.20 -0.86 -1.52
CA ASP A 7 -11.19 0.44 -0.84
C ASP A 7 -9.85 0.66 -0.12
N PHE A 8 -8.89 1.22 -0.87
CA PHE A 8 -7.57 1.54 -0.34
C PHE A 8 -7.61 2.56 0.80
N ALA A 9 -8.54 3.53 0.76
CA ALA A 9 -8.60 4.60 1.75
C ALA A 9 -8.96 4.04 3.13
N THR A 10 -10.01 3.22 3.20
CA THR A 10 -10.43 2.56 4.44
C THR A 10 -9.33 1.66 5.03
N CYS A 11 -8.61 0.91 4.20
CA CYS A 11 -7.51 0.07 4.66
C CYS A 11 -6.35 0.90 5.24
N ILE A 12 -5.96 2.00 4.56
CA ILE A 12 -4.91 2.90 5.05
C ILE A 12 -5.33 3.58 6.34
N ASP A 13 -6.55 4.11 6.41
CA ASP A 13 -7.07 4.78 7.61
C ASP A 13 -7.11 3.85 8.82
N ALA A 14 -7.60 2.61 8.64
CA ALA A 14 -7.60 1.61 9.71
C ALA A 14 -6.19 1.31 10.23
N ARG A 15 -5.21 1.19 9.32
CA ARG A 15 -3.79 0.99 9.68
C ARG A 15 -3.24 2.19 10.46
N LEU A 16 -3.49 3.40 9.98
CA LEU A 16 -3.04 4.64 10.63
C LEU A 16 -3.67 4.83 12.01
N ALA A 17 -4.94 4.44 12.20
CA ALA A 17 -5.65 4.56 13.47
C ALA A 17 -5.07 3.67 14.58
N VAL A 18 -4.60 2.46 14.24
CA VAL A 18 -3.99 1.53 15.20
C VAL A 18 -2.48 1.80 15.38
N GLY A 19 -1.90 2.69 14.56
CA GLY A 19 -0.46 3.01 14.60
C GLY A 19 0.43 1.84 14.16
N GLN A 20 -0.12 0.85 13.45
CA GLN A 20 0.65 -0.26 12.90
C GLN A 20 1.43 0.22 11.67
N GLY A 21 2.70 0.57 11.89
CA GLY A 21 3.64 0.87 10.81
C GLY A 21 4.26 -0.40 10.22
N LYS A 22 4.83 -0.27 9.03
CA LYS A 22 5.62 -1.32 8.34
C LYS A 22 6.99 -1.62 8.99
N GLY A 23 7.24 -1.14 10.20
CA GLY A 23 8.51 -1.29 10.94
C GLY A 23 9.65 -0.39 10.46
N TRP A 24 9.46 0.39 9.40
CA TRP A 24 10.42 1.38 8.90
C TRP A 24 9.70 2.63 8.37
N ARG A 25 10.42 3.76 8.38
CA ARG A 25 9.96 5.06 7.85
C ARG A 25 11.19 5.84 7.39
N TYR A 26 11.05 6.64 6.34
CA TYR A 26 12.09 7.60 5.98
C TYR A 26 12.38 8.55 7.14
N SER A 27 13.65 8.73 7.50
CA SER A 27 14.07 9.59 8.62
C SER A 27 13.62 11.05 8.45
N GLU A 28 13.53 11.49 7.20
CA GLU A 28 13.08 12.83 6.82
C GLU A 28 11.58 13.07 7.07
N LEU A 29 10.75 12.03 7.11
CA LEU A 29 9.31 12.19 7.31
C LEU A 29 8.96 12.42 8.79
N PRO A 30 7.86 13.10 9.11
CA PRO A 30 7.24 13.02 10.43
C PRO A 30 6.55 11.65 10.61
N PRO A 31 6.00 11.33 11.81
CA PRO A 31 5.19 10.11 11.99
C PRO A 31 4.06 9.97 10.96
N ASP A 32 3.72 8.74 10.57
CA ASP A 32 2.83 8.44 9.44
C ASP A 32 1.54 9.26 9.44
N LEU A 33 0.81 9.32 10.55
CA LEU A 33 -0.44 10.09 10.65
C LEU A 33 -0.24 11.58 10.35
N THR A 34 0.86 12.15 10.86
CA THR A 34 1.24 13.54 10.63
C THR A 34 1.65 13.76 9.17
N ALA A 35 2.40 12.83 8.59
CA ALA A 35 2.80 12.88 7.19
C ALA A 35 1.59 12.83 6.25
N TYR A 36 0.66 11.90 6.47
CA TYR A 36 -0.57 11.77 5.69
C TYR A 36 -1.43 13.03 5.75
N ARG A 37 -1.65 13.59 6.95
CA ARG A 37 -2.42 14.85 7.10
C ARG A 37 -1.75 16.02 6.39
N GLY A 38 -0.44 16.18 6.57
CA GLY A 38 0.34 17.25 5.93
C GLY A 38 0.30 17.15 4.40
N ALA A 39 0.51 15.95 3.87
CA ALA A 39 0.52 15.71 2.43
C ALA A 39 -0.85 15.91 1.78
N LEU A 40 -1.92 15.37 2.38
CA LEU A 40 -3.28 15.57 1.85
C LEU A 40 -3.68 17.04 1.86
N ALA A 41 -3.30 17.79 2.90
CA ALA A 41 -3.52 19.24 2.94
C ALA A 41 -2.72 19.99 1.87
N ALA A 42 -1.46 19.60 1.63
CA ALA A 42 -0.64 20.20 0.58
C ALA A 42 -1.21 19.94 -0.82
N ILE A 43 -1.69 18.72 -1.09
CA ILE A 43 -2.35 18.34 -2.34
C ILE A 43 -3.61 19.18 -2.57
N ASP A 44 -4.45 19.33 -1.54
CA ASP A 44 -5.70 20.08 -1.66
C ASP A 44 -5.44 21.59 -1.86
N ARG A 45 -4.42 22.13 -1.19
CA ARG A 45 -3.96 23.51 -1.39
C ARG A 45 -3.43 23.73 -2.81
N TYR A 46 -2.59 22.82 -3.30
CA TYR A 46 -2.09 22.87 -4.67
C TYR A 46 -3.25 22.86 -5.68
N ALA A 47 -4.22 21.94 -5.51
CA ALA A 47 -5.39 21.84 -6.37
C ALA A 47 -6.23 23.14 -6.37
N ARG A 48 -6.44 23.74 -5.20
CA ARG A 48 -7.19 25.02 -5.07
C ARG A 48 -6.45 26.18 -5.73
N ARG A 49 -5.11 26.22 -5.61
CA ARG A 49 -4.28 27.26 -6.23
C ARG A 49 -4.28 27.15 -7.76
N GLU A 50 -4.04 25.95 -8.27
CA GLU A 50 -3.83 25.71 -9.70
C GLU A 50 -5.15 25.58 -10.48
N PHE A 51 -6.13 24.87 -9.92
CA PHE A 51 -7.37 24.50 -10.62
C PHE A 51 -8.63 25.13 -10.06
N ARG A 52 -8.53 25.92 -8.98
CA ARG A 52 -9.68 26.55 -8.29
C ARG A 52 -10.74 25.56 -7.80
N ALA A 53 -10.33 24.34 -7.46
CA ALA A 53 -11.19 23.28 -6.93
C ALA A 53 -10.43 22.41 -5.92
N CYS A 54 -11.14 21.65 -5.09
CA CYS A 54 -10.52 20.67 -4.20
C CYS A 54 -9.99 19.48 -5.01
N PHE A 55 -8.97 18.77 -4.54
CA PHE A 55 -8.41 17.63 -5.27
C PHE A 55 -9.46 16.55 -5.54
N ALA A 56 -10.34 16.29 -4.57
CA ALA A 56 -11.42 15.30 -4.71
C ALA A 56 -12.36 15.59 -5.88
N GLU A 57 -12.59 16.87 -6.20
CA GLU A 57 -13.52 17.35 -7.24
C GLU A 57 -12.88 17.37 -8.64
N LEU A 58 -11.55 17.20 -8.72
CA LEU A 58 -10.84 17.20 -9.99
C LEU A 58 -11.19 15.97 -10.83
N LEU A 59 -11.21 16.17 -12.15
CA LEU A 59 -11.20 15.09 -13.14
C LEU A 59 -9.89 14.30 -13.08
N SER A 60 -9.94 13.05 -13.53
CA SER A 60 -8.80 12.11 -13.48
C SER A 60 -7.53 12.66 -14.13
N GLU A 61 -7.65 13.38 -15.23
CA GLU A 61 -6.51 13.98 -15.94
C GLU A 61 -5.77 15.00 -15.07
N LYS A 62 -6.52 15.85 -14.35
CA LYS A 62 -5.98 16.85 -13.44
C LYS A 62 -5.45 16.22 -12.16
N LYS A 63 -6.14 15.20 -11.61
CA LYS A 63 -5.61 14.41 -10.49
C LYS A 63 -4.24 13.82 -10.83
N ASN A 64 -4.12 13.20 -12.01
CA ASN A 64 -2.85 12.66 -12.50
C ASN A 64 -1.78 13.74 -12.70
N GLN A 65 -2.16 14.95 -13.11
CA GLN A 65 -1.23 16.08 -13.19
C GLN A 65 -0.67 16.46 -11.82
N VAL A 66 -1.52 16.55 -10.79
CA VAL A 66 -1.08 16.82 -9.42
C VAL A 66 -0.12 15.74 -8.92
N LEU A 67 -0.43 14.46 -9.15
CA LEU A 67 0.45 13.35 -8.75
C LEU A 67 1.82 13.42 -9.43
N ARG A 68 1.88 13.77 -10.72
CA ARG A 68 3.15 13.96 -11.44
C ARG A 68 4.01 15.09 -10.87
N VAL A 69 3.39 16.16 -10.37
CA VAL A 69 4.09 17.28 -9.73
C VAL A 69 4.70 16.86 -8.39
N ILE A 70 4.03 15.96 -7.66
CA ILE A 70 4.62 15.34 -6.47
C ILE A 70 5.82 14.48 -6.88
N GLU A 71 5.67 13.62 -7.89
CA GLU A 71 6.74 12.76 -8.39
C GLU A 71 7.97 13.55 -8.87
N SER A 72 7.79 14.67 -9.57
CA SER A 72 8.90 15.49 -10.04
C SER A 72 9.59 16.30 -8.94
N GLY A 73 9.00 16.36 -7.73
CA GLY A 73 9.56 17.13 -6.62
C GLY A 73 9.35 18.64 -6.76
N GLU A 74 8.38 19.04 -7.59
CA GLU A 74 8.02 20.43 -7.81
C GLU A 74 6.91 20.90 -6.87
N MET A 75 6.31 19.98 -6.09
CA MET A 75 5.30 20.34 -5.11
C MET A 75 5.93 20.96 -3.87
N GLU A 76 6.01 22.28 -3.84
CA GLU A 76 6.26 23.01 -2.61
C GLU A 76 5.02 22.93 -1.70
N ALA A 77 5.17 22.54 -0.43
CA ALA A 77 4.11 22.79 0.52
C ALA A 77 3.99 24.30 0.70
N GLY A 78 2.90 24.85 0.17
CA GLY A 78 2.53 26.23 0.46
C GLY A 78 2.39 26.44 1.97
N GLU A 79 2.35 27.69 2.41
CA GLU A 79 2.12 27.98 3.82
C GLU A 79 0.80 27.35 4.31
N PRO A 80 0.76 26.76 5.53
CA PRO A 80 -0.47 26.25 6.09
C PRO A 80 -1.53 27.36 6.15
N ASP A 81 -2.77 27.02 5.79
CA ASP A 81 -3.88 27.95 5.96
C ASP A 81 -3.99 28.32 7.45
N SER A 82 -4.13 29.62 7.72
CA SER A 82 -4.24 30.14 9.07
C SER A 82 -5.40 29.47 9.81
N GLY A 83 -5.08 28.62 10.77
CA GLY A 83 -6.06 27.92 11.62
C GLY A 83 -6.09 26.39 11.50
N VAL A 84 -5.34 25.78 10.58
CA VAL A 84 -5.19 24.32 10.51
C VAL A 84 -3.79 23.91 10.93
N ASP A 85 -3.66 23.30 12.12
CA ASP A 85 -2.40 22.76 12.63
C ASP A 85 -2.07 21.42 11.94
N VAL A 86 -1.54 21.50 10.72
CA VAL A 86 -1.03 20.37 9.94
C VAL A 86 0.43 20.62 9.59
N ALA A 87 1.25 19.57 9.67
CA ALA A 87 2.66 19.66 9.35
C ALA A 87 2.88 20.10 7.89
N SER A 88 3.71 21.12 7.70
CA SER A 88 4.18 21.50 6.36
C SER A 88 5.31 20.56 5.94
N LEU A 89 5.19 19.96 4.76
CA LEU A 89 6.16 19.01 4.21
C LEU A 89 6.97 19.66 3.09
N SER A 90 8.30 19.57 3.12
CA SER A 90 9.12 19.99 1.98
C SER A 90 8.79 19.18 0.71
N ALA A 91 9.21 19.66 -0.46
CA ALA A 91 9.03 18.92 -1.71
C ALA A 91 9.64 17.51 -1.67
N THR A 92 10.82 17.37 -1.05
CA THR A 92 11.46 16.07 -0.82
C THR A 92 10.62 15.18 0.10
N GLN A 93 10.07 15.74 1.20
CA GLN A 93 9.17 15.00 2.08
C GLN A 93 7.87 14.58 1.36
N MET A 94 7.34 15.41 0.47
CA MET A 94 6.18 15.06 -0.37
C MET A 94 6.48 13.88 -1.30
N GLN A 95 7.66 13.84 -1.93
CA GLN A 95 8.10 12.69 -2.72
C GLN A 95 8.21 11.42 -1.89
N ARG A 96 8.86 11.50 -0.72
CA ARG A 96 8.99 10.34 0.19
C ARG A 96 7.65 9.82 0.69
N TRP A 97 6.75 10.73 1.05
CA TRP A 97 5.39 10.35 1.41
C TRP A 97 4.66 9.68 0.24
N PHE A 98 4.85 10.15 -0.99
CA PHE A 98 4.21 9.57 -2.16
C PHE A 98 4.76 8.17 -2.51
N GLU A 99 6.06 7.96 -2.32
CA GLU A 99 6.66 6.62 -2.38
C GLU A 99 6.04 5.68 -1.33
N ASP A 100 5.85 6.16 -0.11
CA ASP A 100 5.21 5.41 0.97
C ASP A 100 3.75 5.06 0.63
N LEU A 101 2.97 6.02 0.15
CA LEU A 101 1.58 5.80 -0.30
C LEU A 101 1.50 4.75 -1.41
N ARG A 102 2.39 4.82 -2.41
CA ARG A 102 2.44 3.82 -3.49
C ARG A 102 2.77 2.43 -2.95
N GLY A 103 3.69 2.34 -1.99
CA GLY A 103 4.00 1.10 -1.27
C GLY A 103 2.78 0.54 -0.54
N ASP A 104 2.05 1.39 0.19
CA ASP A 104 0.84 1.00 0.93
C ASP A 104 -0.25 0.49 -0.02
N VAL A 105 -0.56 1.22 -1.08
CA VAL A 105 -1.55 0.82 -2.11
C VAL A 105 -1.14 -0.48 -2.78
N THR A 106 0.13 -0.63 -3.14
CA THR A 106 0.65 -1.87 -3.75
C THR A 106 0.54 -3.05 -2.78
N GLY A 107 0.88 -2.85 -1.50
CA GLY A 107 0.78 -3.89 -0.48
C GLY A 107 -0.67 -4.34 -0.26
N ILE A 108 -1.61 -3.38 -0.17
CA ILE A 108 -3.04 -3.68 -0.06
C ILE A 108 -3.52 -4.43 -1.30
N TYR A 109 -3.16 -3.94 -2.50
CA TYR A 109 -3.53 -4.58 -3.75
C TYR A 109 -3.04 -6.03 -3.82
N MET A 110 -1.75 -6.27 -3.53
CA MET A 110 -1.14 -7.61 -3.60
C MET A 110 -1.61 -8.56 -2.49
N SER A 111 -2.17 -8.03 -1.40
CA SER A 111 -2.73 -8.85 -0.31
C SER A 111 -4.22 -9.17 -0.52
N HIS A 112 -4.88 -8.55 -1.51
CA HIS A 112 -6.30 -8.71 -1.71
C HIS A 112 -6.63 -10.04 -2.40
N PRO A 113 -7.59 -10.85 -1.88
CA PRO A 113 -7.92 -12.17 -2.44
C PRO A 113 -8.29 -12.14 -3.93
N GLU A 114 -9.01 -11.11 -4.38
CA GLU A 114 -9.37 -10.96 -5.80
C GLU A 114 -8.15 -10.69 -6.68
N THR A 115 -7.17 -9.93 -6.19
CA THR A 115 -5.91 -9.70 -6.92
C THR A 115 -5.14 -11.01 -7.05
N LEU A 116 -5.05 -11.77 -5.96
CA LEU A 116 -4.41 -13.08 -5.97
C LEU A 116 -5.11 -14.04 -6.92
N ALA A 117 -6.45 -14.07 -6.92
CA ALA A 117 -7.24 -14.87 -7.86
C ALA A 117 -7.00 -14.46 -9.33
N GLN A 118 -6.96 -13.15 -9.64
CA GLN A 118 -6.65 -12.64 -10.98
C GLN A 118 -5.24 -13.02 -11.44
N LEU A 119 -4.27 -13.04 -10.53
CA LEU A 119 -2.90 -13.48 -10.81
C LEU A 119 -2.77 -15.00 -10.95
N GLY A 120 -3.87 -15.76 -10.83
CA GLY A 120 -3.85 -17.22 -10.82
C GLY A 120 -3.19 -17.80 -9.57
N TYR A 121 -2.97 -16.97 -8.55
CA TYR A 121 -2.42 -17.38 -7.28
C TYR A 121 -3.56 -17.89 -6.40
N SER A 122 -3.90 -19.18 -6.57
CA SER A 122 -4.68 -19.92 -5.57
C SER A 122 -3.74 -20.39 -4.47
N GLY A 123 -3.13 -19.44 -3.75
CA GLY A 123 -2.42 -19.79 -2.53
C GLY A 123 -3.39 -20.48 -1.61
N ILE A 124 -3.24 -21.78 -1.40
CA ILE A 124 -3.81 -22.45 -0.24
C ILE A 124 -3.05 -21.85 0.95
N ALA A 125 -3.52 -20.72 1.47
CA ALA A 125 -3.32 -20.45 2.88
C ALA A 125 -4.22 -21.48 3.58
N ASP A 126 -3.63 -22.54 4.12
CA ASP A 126 -4.31 -23.54 4.94
C ASP A 126 -4.74 -22.96 6.31
N GLY A 127 -5.04 -21.66 6.37
CA GLY A 127 -5.43 -20.93 7.55
C GLY A 127 -6.94 -20.88 7.74
N ALA A 128 -7.43 -21.78 8.61
CA ALA A 128 -8.71 -21.74 9.33
C ALA A 128 -9.98 -21.82 8.45
N ASP A 129 -10.66 -22.96 8.37
CA ASP A 129 -11.75 -23.22 9.33
C ASP A 129 -12.07 -24.70 9.59
N SER A 130 -11.16 -25.64 9.29
CA SER A 130 -11.29 -27.01 9.79
C SER A 130 -9.94 -27.70 9.96
N ALA A 131 -9.63 -28.04 11.22
CA ALA A 131 -8.59 -28.97 11.68
C ALA A 131 -7.17 -28.86 11.08
N ALA A 132 -6.25 -28.33 11.90
CA ALA A 132 -4.79 -28.45 11.81
C ALA A 132 -4.11 -27.85 10.57
N LEU A 133 -3.54 -26.65 10.78
CA LEU A 133 -2.49 -26.05 9.94
C LEU A 133 -1.41 -27.12 9.66
N SER A 134 -1.20 -27.47 8.40
CA SER A 134 -0.05 -28.27 7.96
C SER A 134 0.88 -27.37 7.17
N GLY A 135 1.33 -26.29 7.82
CA GLY A 135 2.48 -25.52 7.34
C GLY A 135 3.77 -26.33 7.48
N PHE A 136 4.83 -25.91 6.78
CA PHE A 136 6.16 -26.51 6.96
C PHE A 136 6.66 -26.31 8.39
N VAL A 137 6.75 -27.39 9.16
CA VAL A 137 7.29 -27.41 10.53
C VAL A 137 8.78 -27.77 10.52
N GLN A 138 9.25 -28.54 9.53
CA GLN A 138 10.63 -29.01 9.44
C GLN A 138 11.48 -28.16 8.47
N LEU A 139 12.28 -27.24 9.03
CA LEU A 139 13.29 -26.43 8.30
C LEU A 139 14.65 -27.15 8.16
N GLY A 140 14.66 -28.45 7.90
CA GLY A 140 15.89 -29.25 7.74
C GLY A 140 16.19 -29.57 6.27
N LEU A 141 17.42 -29.33 5.81
CA LEU A 141 17.87 -29.71 4.46
C LEU A 141 17.62 -31.20 4.19
N GLY A 142 16.78 -31.50 3.19
CA GLY A 142 16.45 -32.86 2.75
C GLY A 142 15.34 -33.56 3.54
N LYS A 143 14.60 -32.84 4.41
CA LYS A 143 13.42 -33.38 5.08
C LYS A 143 12.15 -33.07 4.29
N VAL A 144 11.34 -34.11 4.14
CA VAL A 144 10.07 -34.10 3.41
C VAL A 144 8.99 -34.41 4.43
N GLU A 145 7.96 -33.58 4.54
CA GLU A 145 6.90 -33.81 5.52
C GLU A 145 5.91 -34.89 5.07
N GLY A 146 5.19 -35.49 6.03
CA GLY A 146 4.31 -36.63 5.75
C GLY A 146 3.14 -36.31 4.81
N TRP A 147 2.79 -35.03 4.66
CA TRP A 147 1.77 -34.54 3.74
C TRP A 147 2.32 -34.18 2.35
N GLU A 148 3.65 -34.11 2.17
CA GLU A 148 4.24 -33.77 0.87
C GLU A 148 4.07 -34.93 -0.14
N PRO A 149 3.70 -34.61 -1.40
CA PRO A 149 3.54 -35.62 -2.44
C PRO A 149 4.89 -36.29 -2.76
N LYS A 150 4.93 -37.62 -2.65
CA LYS A 150 6.13 -38.41 -3.00
C LYS A 150 6.39 -38.29 -4.50
N ALA A 151 7.60 -37.86 -4.86
CA ALA A 151 8.04 -37.80 -6.25
C ALA A 151 7.86 -39.18 -6.91
N LYS A 152 7.26 -39.21 -8.10
CA LYS A 152 7.20 -40.43 -8.92
C LYS A 152 8.62 -40.76 -9.37
N VAL A 153 9.16 -41.88 -8.88
CA VAL A 153 10.40 -42.46 -9.40
C VAL A 153 10.18 -42.75 -10.88
N ARG A 154 11.00 -42.16 -11.76
CA ARG A 154 11.10 -42.62 -13.14
C ARG A 154 11.82 -43.95 -13.11
N GLU A 155 11.11 -45.04 -13.38
CA GLU A 155 11.76 -46.31 -13.77
C GLU A 155 12.53 -46.03 -15.06
N ASN A 156 13.85 -45.99 -14.96
CA ASN A 156 14.71 -46.09 -16.13
C ASN A 156 14.74 -47.57 -16.52
N GLU A 157 14.10 -47.89 -17.64
CA GLU A 157 14.31 -49.14 -18.37
C GLU A 157 15.76 -49.20 -18.88
N SER A 158 16.54 -50.18 -18.40
CA SER A 158 17.44 -51.09 -19.14
C SER A 158 18.58 -51.61 -18.27
#